data_AF-A0A958AGI4-F1
#
_entry.id   AF-A0A958AGI4-F1
#
_cell.length_a   1.000
_cell.length_b   1.000
_cell.length_c   1.000
_cell.angle_alpha   90.00
_cell.angle_beta   90.00
_cell.angle_gamma   90.00
#
_symmetry.space_group_name_H-M   'P 1'
#
loop_
_entity.id
_entity.type
_entity.pdbx_description
1 polymer ?
#
loop_
_entity_poly.entity_id
_entity_poly.type
_entity_poly.pdbx_seq_one_letter_code
_entity_poly.pdbx_strand_id
1 'polypeptide(L)'
;MQIGIFPTTFPRATLAETLDAMVALDLYASQVDLGITGLPDLPEAIDPAAVARIRQAFDSRGITMNAVAGHFNMVHPDPRVRQAGLR
;
A
#
# COMPACT_ATOMS: atom_id res chain seq x y z
N MET A 1 -18.06 -14.23 4.01
CA MET A 1 -16.64 -14.30 3.59
C MET A 1 -16.37 -13.04 2.78
N GLN A 2 -15.29 -12.30 3.06
CA GLN A 2 -14.93 -11.07 2.36
C GLN A 2 -13.66 -11.32 1.53
N ILE A 3 -13.72 -11.08 0.21
CA ILE A 3 -12.59 -11.27 -0.69
C ILE A 3 -11.73 -10.00 -0.65
N GLY A 4 -10.42 -10.17 -0.45
CA GLY A 4 -9.44 -9.09 -0.52
C GLY A 4 -8.59 -9.18 -1.78
N ILE A 5 -7.97 -8.05 -2.16
CA ILE A 5 -7.06 -7.95 -3.31
C ILE A 5 -5.75 -7.25 -2.92
N PHE A 6 -4.67 -7.52 -3.66
CA PHE A 6 -3.44 -6.74 -3.63
C PHE A 6 -3.48 -5.73 -4.80
N PRO A 7 -3.77 -4.43 -4.56
CA PRO A 7 -4.16 -3.50 -5.63
C PRO A 7 -3.08 -3.15 -6.66
N THR A 8 -1.83 -3.59 -6.46
CA THR A 8 -0.77 -3.50 -7.47
C THR A 8 -1.11 -4.27 -8.76
N THR A 9 -2.12 -5.14 -8.72
CA THR A 9 -2.72 -5.77 -9.91
C THR A 9 -3.42 -4.79 -10.85
N PHE A 10 -3.74 -3.57 -10.39
CA PHE A 10 -4.31 -2.51 -11.21
C PHE A 10 -3.18 -1.56 -11.68
N PRO A 11 -2.80 -1.59 -12.97
CA PRO A 11 -1.76 -0.69 -13.49
C PRO A 11 -2.33 0.73 -13.66
N ARG A 12 -2.42 1.47 -12.55
CA ARG A 12 -2.95 2.84 -12.49
C ARG A 12 -1.89 3.80 -11.97
N ALA A 13 -1.96 5.06 -12.39
CA ALA A 13 -0.96 6.06 -12.05
C ALA A 13 -1.18 6.63 -10.64
N THR A 14 -2.41 6.57 -10.14
CA THR A 14 -2.78 7.18 -8.86
C THR A 14 -3.51 6.21 -7.93
N LEU A 15 -3.43 6.50 -6.63
CA LEU A 15 -4.21 5.80 -5.61
C LEU A 15 -5.72 5.88 -5.92
N ALA A 16 -6.23 7.06 -6.28
CA ALA A 16 -7.64 7.26 -6.57
C ALA A 16 -8.14 6.34 -7.70
N GLU A 17 -7.43 6.32 -8.84
CA GLU A 17 -7.76 5.44 -9.96
C GLU A 17 -7.68 3.94 -9.59
N THR A 18 -6.74 3.57 -8.72
CA THR A 18 -6.60 2.20 -8.22
C THR A 18 -7.81 1.80 -7.37
N LEU A 19 -8.20 2.66 -6.44
CA LEU A 19 -9.36 2.41 -5.57
C LEU A 19 -10.68 2.45 -6.35
N ASP A 20 -10.81 3.33 -7.34
CA ASP A 20 -11.97 3.36 -8.24
C ASP A 20 -12.10 2.06 -9.04
N ALA A 21 -10.97 1.49 -9.50
CA ALA A 21 -10.96 0.20 -10.18
C ALA A 21 -11.37 -0.96 -9.26
N MET A 22 -11.04 -0.91 -7.97
CA MET A 22 -11.50 -1.89 -6.98
C MET A 22 -13.02 -1.83 -6.78
N VAL A 23 -13.57 -0.61 -6.62
CA VAL A 23 -15.02 -0.41 -6.46
C VAL A 23 -15.76 -0.91 -7.70
N ALA A 24 -15.23 -0.65 -8.90
CA ALA A 24 -15.83 -1.13 -10.15
C ALA A 24 -15.91 -2.66 -10.28
N LEU A 25 -15.19 -3.41 -9.41
CA LEU A 25 -15.20 -4.87 -9.34
C LEU A 25 -15.81 -5.40 -8.02
N ASP A 26 -16.48 -4.55 -7.25
CA ASP A 26 -17.06 -4.89 -5.94
C ASP A 26 -16.05 -5.43 -4.92
N LEU A 27 -14.82 -4.90 -4.94
CA LEU A 27 -13.75 -5.26 -4.01
C LEU A 27 -13.53 -4.17 -2.95
N TYR A 28 -13.76 -4.50 -1.69
CA TYR A 28 -13.72 -3.55 -0.57
C TYR A 28 -12.73 -3.94 0.56
N ALA A 29 -11.93 -4.99 0.36
CA ALA A 29 -10.83 -5.36 1.25
C ALA A 29 -9.51 -5.35 0.48
N SER A 30 -8.43 -4.86 1.09
CA SER A 30 -7.11 -4.90 0.46
C SER A 30 -5.94 -5.10 1.41
N GLN A 31 -4.91 -5.75 0.88
CA GLN A 31 -3.54 -5.62 1.35
C GLN A 31 -2.87 -4.56 0.49
N VAL A 32 -2.16 -3.58 1.04
CA VAL A 32 -1.67 -2.42 0.30
C VAL A 32 -0.16 -2.35 0.33
N ASP A 33 0.45 -2.26 -0.84
CA ASP A 33 1.83 -1.79 -0.98
C ASP A 33 1.84 -0.27 -0.87
N LEU A 34 2.70 0.32 -0.04
CA LEU A 34 2.73 1.78 0.14
C LEU A 34 3.14 2.54 -1.13
N GLY A 35 3.81 1.90 -2.08
CA GLY A 35 4.16 2.46 -3.39
C GLY A 35 2.97 3.03 -4.16
N ILE A 36 1.79 2.38 -4.07
CA ILE A 36 0.58 2.87 -4.77
C ILE A 36 0.03 4.16 -4.17
N THR A 37 0.47 4.53 -2.97
CA THR A 37 0.06 5.75 -2.26
C THR A 37 0.97 6.95 -2.56
N GLY A 38 2.02 6.75 -3.38
CA GLY A 38 3.06 7.75 -3.65
C GLY A 38 4.12 7.85 -2.55
N LEU A 39 4.09 6.96 -1.57
CA LEU A 39 5.17 6.77 -0.60
C LEU A 39 6.21 5.78 -1.14
N PRO A 40 7.43 5.74 -0.61
CA PRO A 40 8.32 4.60 -0.79
C PRO A 40 7.66 3.29 -0.31
N ASP A 41 8.03 2.15 -0.89
CA ASP A 41 7.50 0.82 -0.50
C ASP A 41 7.74 0.51 0.98
N LEU A 42 8.86 0.98 1.53
CA LEU A 42 9.22 0.84 2.93
C LEU A 42 9.79 2.18 3.47
N PRO A 43 8.93 3.13 3.89
CA PRO A 43 9.37 4.43 4.38
C PRO A 43 9.87 4.33 5.84
N GLU A 44 10.95 5.05 6.17
CA GLU A 44 11.44 5.15 7.56
C GLU A 44 10.46 5.88 8.49
N ALA A 45 9.70 6.82 7.94
CA ALA A 45 8.65 7.55 8.64
C ALA A 45 7.52 7.91 7.67
N ILE A 46 6.30 7.96 8.20
CA ILE A 46 5.11 8.35 7.42
C ILE A 46 4.58 9.66 7.99
N ASP A 47 4.49 10.68 7.14
CA ASP A 47 3.88 11.97 7.48
C ASP A 47 2.40 11.77 7.88
N PRO A 48 1.97 12.23 9.08
CA PRO A 48 0.57 12.18 9.49
C PRO A 48 -0.41 12.78 8.47
N ALA A 49 0.01 13.81 7.72
CA ALA A 49 -0.83 14.38 6.66
C ALA A 49 -1.01 13.41 5.49
N ALA A 50 0.01 12.61 5.15
CA ALA A 50 -0.11 11.54 4.16
C ALA A 50 -1.05 10.43 4.66
N VAL A 51 -0.92 10.02 5.93
CA VAL A 51 -1.85 9.06 6.55
C VAL A 51 -3.29 9.53 6.47
N ALA A 52 -3.55 10.81 6.79
CA ALA A 52 -4.89 11.39 6.72
C ALA A 52 -5.46 11.37 5.29
N ARG A 53 -4.66 11.76 4.28
CA ARG A 53 -5.05 11.71 2.86
C ARG A 53 -5.36 10.30 2.39
N ILE A 54 -4.50 9.34 2.73
CA ILE A 54 -4.68 7.93 2.37
C ILE A 54 -5.96 7.40 3.03
N ARG A 55 -6.12 7.61 4.33
CA ARG A 55 -7.34 7.21 5.06
C ARG A 55 -8.59 7.78 4.41
N GLN A 56 -8.62 9.08 4.11
CA GLN A 56 -9.76 9.72 3.45
C GLN A 56 -10.08 9.07 2.09
N ALA A 57 -9.07 8.72 1.29
CA ALA A 57 -9.26 8.10 -0.01
C ALA A 57 -9.92 6.70 0.07
N PHE A 58 -9.57 5.93 1.10
CA PHE A 58 -10.16 4.62 1.40
C PHE A 58 -11.57 4.76 1.98
N ASP A 59 -11.72 5.62 3.00
CA ASP A 59 -12.99 5.83 3.70
C ASP A 59 -14.07 6.36 2.75
N SER A 60 -13.73 7.27 1.83
CA SER A 60 -14.68 7.82 0.85
C SER A 60 -15.24 6.79 -0.13
N ARG A 61 -14.64 5.60 -0.19
CA ARG A 61 -15.05 4.48 -1.06
C ARG A 61 -15.52 3.25 -0.28
N GLY A 62 -15.53 3.32 1.05
CA GLY A 62 -15.85 2.19 1.91
C GLY A 62 -14.87 1.02 1.79
N ILE A 63 -13.62 1.28 1.36
CA ILE A 63 -12.60 0.24 1.24
C ILE A 63 -11.84 0.12 2.55
N THR A 64 -11.67 -1.11 3.05
CA THR A 64 -10.85 -1.41 4.22
C THR A 64 -9.44 -1.79 3.78
N MET A 65 -8.44 -1.07 4.27
CA MET A 65 -7.03 -1.50 4.22
C MET A 65 -6.78 -2.50 5.35
N ASN A 66 -6.80 -3.79 5.03
CA ASN A 66 -6.68 -4.88 6.01
C ASN A 66 -5.22 -5.19 6.39
N ALA A 67 -4.29 -4.95 5.46
CA ALA A 67 -2.88 -5.23 5.66
C ALA A 67 -2.01 -4.25 4.86
N VAL A 68 -0.77 -4.09 5.27
CA VAL A 68 0.26 -3.34 4.53
C VAL A 68 1.37 -4.31 4.15
N ALA A 69 1.80 -4.24 2.89
CA ALA A 69 2.98 -4.94 2.41
C ALA A 69 4.19 -4.03 2.54
N GLY A 70 5.29 -4.58 3.06
CA GLY A 70 6.58 -3.94 3.13
C GLY A 70 7.65 -5.01 2.97
N HIS A 71 8.59 -4.78 2.05
CA HIS A 71 9.65 -5.73 1.75
C HIS A 71 10.97 -5.02 1.48
N PHE A 72 12.05 -5.68 1.86
CA PHE A 72 13.41 -5.30 1.47
C PHE A 72 14.21 -6.54 1.13
N ASN A 73 15.35 -6.38 0.48
CA ASN A 73 16.19 -7.50 0.10
C ASN A 73 16.94 -8.10 1.31
N MET A 74 16.28 -9.01 2.03
CA MET A 74 16.84 -9.68 3.22
C MET A 74 18.04 -10.59 2.90
N VAL A 75 18.26 -10.94 1.64
CA VAL A 75 19.36 -11.82 1.19
C VAL A 75 20.47 -11.05 0.47
N HIS A 76 20.48 -9.71 0.57
CA HIS A 76 21.50 -8.88 -0.06
C HIS A 76 22.93 -9.31 0.36
N PRO A 77 23.91 -9.38 -0.57
CA PRO A 77 25.26 -9.85 -0.24
C PRO A 77 26.00 -8.91 0.72
N ASP A 78 25.78 -7.59 0.62
CA ASP A 78 26.29 -6.62 1.60
C ASP A 78 25.47 -6.69 2.91
N PRO A 79 26.07 -7.08 4.05
CA PRO A 79 25.38 -7.15 5.34
C PRO A 79 24.86 -5.79 5.81
N ARG A 80 25.45 -4.66 5.39
CA ARG A 80 24.99 -3.32 5.77
C ARG A 80 23.64 -3.00 5.15
N VAL A 81 23.38 -3.46 3.92
CA VAL A 81 22.08 -3.28 3.25
C VAL A 81 21.00 -4.11 3.95
N ARG A 82 21.32 -5.35 4.36
CA ARG A 82 20.40 -6.18 5.17
C ARG A 82 20.09 -5.51 6.51
N GLN A 83 21.11 -4.99 7.19
CA GLN A 83 20.95 -4.31 8.47
C GLN A 83 20.13 -3.02 8.34
N ALA A 84 20.28 -2.29 7.23
CA ALA A 84 19.49 -1.09 6.96
C ALA A 84 18.00 -1.40 6.81
N GLY A 85 17.63 -2.50 6.15
CA GLY A 85 16.22 -2.87 5.99
C GLY A 85 15.53 -3.45 7.24
N LEU A 86 16.29 -3.82 8.29
CA LEU A 86 15.75 -4.27 9.58
C LEU A 86 15.42 -3.12 10.56
N ARG A 87 15.72 -1.88 10.17
CA ARG A 87 15.54 -0.69 11.01
C ARG A 87 14.15 -0.10 10.84
#